data_AF-A0A7K2NYM9-F1
#
_entry.id   AF-A0A7K2NYM9-F1
#
_cell.length_a   1.000
_cell.length_b   1.000
_cell.length_c   1.000
_cell.angle_alpha   90.00
_cell.angle_beta   90.00
_cell.angle_gamma   90.00
#
_symmetry.space_group_name_H-M   'P 1'
#
loop_
_entity.id
_entity.type
_entity.pdbx_description
1 polymer ?
#
loop_
_entity_poly.entity_id
_entity_poly.type
_entity_poly.pdbx_seq_one_letter_code
_entity_poly.pdbx_strand_id
1 'polypeptide(L)'
;PAGFVSVLDEQTLVIPDATGNKRLDTVRNVLETGRLGLLFLVPGRPTTLRVNGRACVSARPELLARLTPVGKPPVTALVVQVEQVYPHCPKSLLRADAWRPERWPSADAQPTSAEVTLAQLNLPGLTLDQIEEAERESLRLRYE
;
A
#
# COMPACT_ATOMS: atom_id res chain seq x y z
N PRO A 1 -8.60 8.58 10.43
CA PRO A 1 -9.57 7.53 10.02
C PRO A 1 -9.03 6.13 10.33
N ALA A 2 -9.90 5.16 10.59
CA ALA A 2 -9.50 3.75 10.61
C ALA A 2 -8.99 3.35 9.21
N GLY A 3 -8.04 2.41 9.16
CA GLY A 3 -7.54 1.86 7.91
C GLY A 3 -8.59 0.97 7.22
N PHE A 4 -8.21 0.35 6.10
CA PHE A 4 -9.08 -0.53 5.30
C PHE A 4 -8.89 -2.03 5.57
N VAL A 5 -7.92 -2.39 6.41
CA VAL A 5 -7.68 -3.80 6.79
C VAL A 5 -8.70 -4.21 7.85
N SER A 6 -9.44 -5.28 7.57
CA SER A 6 -10.42 -5.86 8.48
C SER A 6 -9.80 -7.02 9.26
N VAL A 7 -10.09 -7.12 10.55
CA VAL A 7 -9.76 -8.28 11.39
C VAL A 7 -11.01 -9.15 11.45
N LEU A 8 -10.99 -10.35 10.88
CA LEU A 8 -12.16 -11.23 10.88
C LEU A 8 -12.26 -12.05 12.17
N ASP A 9 -11.13 -12.47 12.69
CA ASP A 9 -10.96 -13.27 13.91
C ASP A 9 -9.53 -13.08 14.46
N GLU A 10 -9.15 -13.86 15.47
CA GLU A 10 -7.86 -13.76 16.17
C GLU A 10 -6.63 -13.94 15.27
N GLN A 11 -6.77 -14.60 14.12
CA GLN A 11 -5.63 -14.93 13.24
C GLN A 11 -5.88 -14.63 11.76
N THR A 12 -6.97 -13.96 11.41
CA THR A 12 -7.33 -13.69 10.00
C THR A 12 -7.49 -12.20 9.75
N LEU A 13 -6.66 -11.67 8.85
CA LEU A 13 -6.81 -10.32 8.31
C LEU A 13 -7.35 -10.37 6.88
N VAL A 14 -8.13 -9.36 6.50
CA VAL A 14 -8.63 -9.22 5.13
C VAL A 14 -8.40 -7.81 4.61
N ILE A 15 -7.90 -7.74 3.39
CA ILE A 15 -7.55 -6.51 2.69
C ILE A 15 -8.43 -6.46 1.43
N PRO A 16 -9.38 -5.52 1.34
CA PRO A 16 -10.18 -5.36 0.12
C PRO A 16 -9.29 -4.91 -1.03
N ASP A 17 -9.53 -5.45 -2.22
CA ASP A 17 -8.97 -4.89 -3.45
C ASP A 17 -9.60 -3.51 -3.70
N ALA A 18 -8.80 -2.47 -3.49
CA ALA A 18 -9.25 -1.09 -3.52
C ALA A 18 -9.36 -0.55 -4.95
N THR A 19 -10.20 0.47 -5.14
CA THR A 19 -10.15 1.27 -6.37
C THR A 19 -8.81 2.01 -6.40
N GLY A 20 -7.84 1.47 -7.14
CA GLY A 20 -6.45 1.92 -7.09
C GLY A 20 -5.73 1.87 -8.43
N ASN A 21 -4.43 1.61 -8.39
CA ASN A 21 -3.53 1.63 -9.55
C ASN A 21 -3.77 0.49 -10.58
N LYS A 22 -4.83 -0.31 -10.42
CA LYS A 22 -5.20 -1.44 -11.28
C LYS A 22 -4.05 -2.45 -11.49
N ARG A 23 -3.15 -2.55 -10.52
CA ARG A 23 -2.01 -3.47 -10.55
C ARG A 23 -2.35 -4.77 -9.84
N LEU A 24 -1.96 -5.88 -10.47
CA LEU A 24 -2.17 -7.23 -9.93
C LEU A 24 -0.87 -7.88 -9.46
N ASP A 25 0.24 -7.14 -9.38
CA ASP A 25 1.56 -7.68 -9.00
C ASP A 25 1.50 -8.40 -7.64
N THR A 26 0.87 -7.80 -6.62
CA THR A 26 0.72 -8.42 -5.29
C THR A 26 -0.14 -9.68 -5.35
N VAL A 27 -1.25 -9.63 -6.10
CA VAL A 27 -2.15 -10.78 -6.29
C VAL A 27 -1.39 -11.94 -6.95
N ARG A 28 -0.64 -11.66 -8.01
CA ARG A 28 0.19 -12.64 -8.70
C ARG A 28 1.23 -13.24 -7.76
N ASN A 29 1.95 -12.42 -7.00
CA ASN A 29 2.93 -12.89 -6.02
C ASN A 29 2.29 -13.82 -4.97
N VAL A 30 1.07 -13.51 -4.51
CA VAL A 30 0.32 -14.35 -3.58
C VAL A 30 -0.11 -15.66 -4.22
N LEU A 31 -0.56 -15.65 -5.48
CA LEU A 31 -0.91 -16.88 -6.19
C LEU A 31 0.31 -17.79 -6.41
N GLU A 32 1.49 -17.22 -6.64
CA GLU A 32 2.73 -17.97 -6.86
C GLU A 32 3.34 -18.48 -5.55
N THR A 33 3.31 -17.70 -4.47
CA THR A 33 4.04 -18.00 -3.23
C THR A 33 3.15 -18.43 -2.06
N GLY A 34 1.86 -18.12 -2.11
CA GLY A 34 0.91 -18.31 -1.01
C GLY A 34 1.24 -17.48 0.24
N ARG A 35 2.07 -16.44 0.13
CA ARG A 35 2.63 -15.69 1.27
C ARG A 35 2.47 -14.19 1.10
N LEU A 36 2.37 -13.49 2.23
CA LEU A 36 2.32 -12.03 2.27
C LEU A 36 2.94 -11.50 3.56
N GLY A 37 3.54 -10.30 3.49
CA GLY A 37 3.98 -9.52 4.63
C GLY A 37 3.33 -8.14 4.65
N LEU A 38 2.88 -7.70 5.82
CA LEU A 38 2.28 -6.40 6.08
C LEU A 38 3.13 -5.60 7.05
N LEU A 39 3.18 -4.29 6.83
CA LEU A 39 3.76 -3.31 7.75
C LEU A 39 2.72 -2.24 8.03
N PHE A 40 2.35 -2.09 9.30
CA PHE A 40 1.44 -1.03 9.74
C PHE A 40 2.23 0.14 10.29
N LEU A 41 1.95 1.32 9.75
CA LEU A 41 2.52 2.61 10.13
C LEU A 41 1.38 3.49 10.65
N VAL A 42 1.56 4.08 11.83
CA VAL A 42 0.57 5.00 12.42
C VAL A 42 1.26 6.34 12.64
N PRO A 43 0.77 7.44 12.02
CA PRO A 43 1.33 8.76 12.24
C PRO A 43 1.49 9.11 13.72
N GLY A 44 2.65 9.66 14.08
CA GLY A 44 3.01 9.97 15.47
C GLY A 44 3.46 8.77 16.30
N ARG A 45 3.34 7.53 15.82
CA ARG A 45 3.88 6.33 16.49
C ARG A 45 5.16 5.86 15.79
N PRO A 46 6.31 5.91 16.45
CA PRO A 46 7.57 5.54 15.82
C PRO A 46 7.78 4.02 15.74
N THR A 47 7.08 3.23 16.57
CA THR A 47 7.10 1.76 16.48
C THR A 47 6.12 1.30 15.40
N THR A 48 6.54 0.33 14.58
CA THR A 48 5.71 -0.26 13.55
C THR A 48 5.25 -1.66 13.95
N LEU A 49 4.16 -2.15 13.36
CA LEU A 49 3.71 -3.53 13.55
C LEU A 49 3.93 -4.31 12.26
N ARG A 50 4.61 -5.45 12.34
CA ARG A 50 4.80 -6.35 11.21
C ARG A 50 3.94 -7.59 11.40
N VAL A 51 3.26 -7.97 10.32
CA VAL A 51 2.46 -9.20 10.25
C VAL A 51 2.93 -10.00 9.05
N ASN A 52 3.28 -11.27 9.25
CA ASN A 52 3.59 -12.18 8.16
C ASN A 52 2.62 -13.36 8.21
N GLY A 53 2.28 -13.90 7.04
CA GLY A 53 1.37 -15.02 6.99
C GLY A 53 1.23 -15.65 5.62
N ARG A 54 0.34 -16.64 5.57
CA ARG A 54 -0.14 -17.21 4.32
C ARG A 54 -1.28 -16.38 3.79
N ALA A 55 -1.37 -16.26 2.48
CA ALA A 55 -2.39 -15.45 1.85
C ALA A 55 -3.05 -16.18 0.68
N CYS A 56 -4.31 -15.87 0.44
CA CYS A 56 -5.03 -16.25 -0.76
C CYS A 56 -5.94 -15.09 -1.22
N VAL A 57 -6.43 -15.20 -2.45
CA VAL A 57 -7.42 -14.26 -3.01
C VAL A 57 -8.80 -14.86 -2.84
N SER A 58 -9.76 -14.05 -2.39
CA SER A 58 -11.17 -14.45 -2.30
C SER A 58 -12.07 -13.47 -3.05
N ALA A 59 -13.02 -14.01 -3.81
CA ALA A 59 -14.09 -13.25 -4.47
C ALA A 59 -15.48 -13.60 -3.88
N ARG A 60 -15.51 -14.15 -2.66
CA ARG A 60 -16.73 -14.60 -2.00
C ARG A 60 -17.64 -13.41 -1.65
N PRO A 61 -18.86 -13.30 -2.21
CA PRO A 61 -19.71 -12.12 -2.01
C PRO A 61 -20.01 -11.82 -0.54
N GLU A 62 -20.22 -12.86 0.27
CA GLU A 62 -20.51 -12.75 1.70
C GLU A 62 -19.34 -12.20 2.51
N LEU A 63 -18.10 -12.44 2.05
CA LEU A 63 -16.91 -11.84 2.65
C LEU A 63 -16.79 -10.37 2.24
N LEU A 64 -16.90 -10.10 0.94
CA LEU A 64 -16.72 -8.76 0.37
C LEU A 64 -17.74 -7.76 0.93
N ALA A 65 -18.98 -8.19 1.16
CA ALA A 65 -20.04 -7.37 1.75
C ALA A 65 -19.74 -6.91 3.19
N ARG A 66 -18.80 -7.56 3.88
CA ARG A 66 -18.40 -7.20 5.26
C ARG A 66 -17.22 -6.25 5.31
N LEU A 67 -16.55 -6.00 4.18
CA LEU A 67 -15.34 -5.18 4.14
C LEU A 67 -15.69 -3.71 3.99
N THR A 68 -14.90 -2.84 4.61
CA THR A 68 -14.97 -1.40 4.34
C THR A 68 -14.44 -1.13 2.93
N PRO A 69 -15.28 -0.65 1.99
CA PRO A 69 -14.81 -0.35 0.63
C PRO A 69 -13.84 0.82 0.63
N VAL A 70 -12.87 0.76 -0.28
CA VAL A 70 -11.98 1.88 -0.60
C VAL A 70 -12.28 2.29 -2.04
N GLY A 71 -13.18 3.27 -2.19
CA GLY A 71 -13.79 3.61 -3.48
C GLY A 71 -15.00 2.72 -3.77
N LYS A 72 -14.99 2.07 -4.93
CA LYS A 72 -16.05 1.12 -5.33
C LYS A 72 -16.01 -0.15 -4.47
N PRO A 73 -17.13 -0.89 -4.36
CA PRO A 73 -17.14 -2.19 -3.70
C PRO A 73 -16.03 -3.10 -4.25
N PRO A 74 -15.23 -3.74 -3.38
CA PRO A 74 -14.14 -4.59 -3.83
C PRO A 74 -14.70 -5.82 -4.56
N VAL A 75 -14.07 -6.20 -5.68
CA VAL A 75 -14.42 -7.42 -6.43
C VAL A 75 -13.64 -8.64 -5.95
N THR A 76 -12.51 -8.41 -5.30
CA THR A 76 -11.70 -9.43 -4.63
C THR A 76 -11.14 -8.90 -3.32
N ALA A 77 -10.61 -9.78 -2.48
CA ALA A 77 -9.86 -9.42 -1.29
C ALA A 77 -8.71 -10.39 -1.06
N LEU A 78 -7.62 -9.90 -0.47
CA LEU A 78 -6.57 -10.75 0.06
C LEU A 78 -6.96 -11.18 1.48
N VAL A 79 -7.04 -12.49 1.70
CA VAL A 79 -7.23 -13.10 3.02
C VAL A 79 -5.88 -13.57 3.51
N VAL A 80 -5.48 -13.13 4.71
CA VAL A 80 -4.19 -13.41 5.30
C VAL A 80 -4.40 -14.20 6.59
N GLN A 81 -3.96 -15.45 6.59
CA GLN A 81 -3.79 -16.25 7.79
C GLN A 81 -2.48 -15.84 8.46
N VAL A 82 -2.57 -15.22 9.61
CA VAL A 82 -1.46 -14.69 10.37
C VAL A 82 -0.62 -15.82 10.96
N GLU A 83 0.69 -15.83 10.65
CA GLU A 83 1.67 -16.76 11.23
C GLU A 83 2.56 -16.06 12.27
N GLN A 84 2.82 -14.76 12.09
CA GLN A 84 3.68 -13.98 12.98
C GLN A 84 3.18 -12.55 13.11
N VAL A 85 3.19 -12.02 14.33
CA VAL A 85 2.93 -10.60 14.64
C VAL A 85 3.99 -10.12 15.62
N TYR A 86 4.68 -9.03 15.28
CA TYR A 86 5.66 -8.44 16.17
C TYR A 86 5.83 -6.94 15.93
N PRO A 87 6.13 -6.16 16.99
CA PRO A 87 6.56 -4.79 16.82
C PRO A 87 7.97 -4.76 16.20
N HIS A 88 8.22 -3.82 15.29
CA HIS A 88 9.54 -3.62 14.71
C HIS A 88 10.14 -2.28 15.17
N CYS A 89 11.47 -2.26 15.29
CA CYS A 89 12.25 -1.20 15.91
C CYS A 89 11.98 0.20 15.29
N PRO A 90 11.84 1.26 16.13
CA PRO A 90 11.47 2.60 15.69
C PRO A 90 12.62 3.42 15.08
N LYS A 91 13.85 2.92 15.16
CA LYS A 91 15.07 3.71 14.82
C LYS A 91 15.03 4.33 13.41
N SER A 92 14.47 3.64 12.42
CA SER A 92 14.37 4.18 11.05
C SER A 92 13.46 5.41 11.00
N LEU A 93 12.25 5.31 11.56
CA LEU A 93 11.29 6.41 11.59
C LEU A 93 11.77 7.59 12.46
N LEU A 94 12.49 7.31 13.55
CA LEU A 94 13.11 8.35 14.38
C LEU A 94 14.22 9.10 13.65
N ARG A 95 15.11 8.38 12.94
CA ARG A 95 16.22 9.00 12.19
C ARG A 95 15.75 9.78 10.97
N ALA A 96 14.65 9.35 10.36
CA ALA A 96 14.04 10.03 9.23
C ALA A 96 13.18 11.23 9.66
N ASP A 97 13.04 11.49 10.98
CA ASP A 97 12.10 12.47 11.52
C ASP A 97 10.69 12.28 10.88
N ALA A 98 10.28 11.02 10.65
CA ALA A 98 9.15 10.65 9.79
C ALA A 98 7.78 11.16 10.25
N TRP A 99 7.68 11.64 11.49
CA TRP A 99 6.46 12.22 12.07
C TRP A 99 6.68 13.65 12.57
N ARG A 100 7.71 14.33 12.07
CA ARG A 100 8.08 15.72 12.39
C ARG A 100 8.13 16.54 11.11
N PRO A 101 6.98 16.91 10.54
CA PRO A 101 6.91 17.59 9.25
C PRO A 101 7.71 18.91 9.22
N GLU A 102 7.86 19.57 10.37
CA GLU A 102 8.69 20.77 10.52
C GLU A 102 10.19 20.55 10.29
N ARG A 103 10.65 19.29 10.27
CA ARG A 103 12.04 18.90 10.02
C ARG A 103 12.28 18.31 8.64
N TRP A 104 11.22 18.10 7.86
CA TRP A 104 11.37 17.53 6.53
C TRP A 104 12.08 18.52 5.61
N PRO A 105 12.94 18.02 4.70
CA PRO A 105 13.56 18.89 3.70
C PRO A 105 12.48 19.51 2.80
N SER A 106 12.82 20.61 2.12
CA SER A 106 11.95 21.16 1.06
C SER A 106 11.62 20.08 0.04
N ALA A 107 10.42 20.11 -0.53
CA ALA A 107 10.05 19.20 -1.62
C ALA A 107 11.05 19.28 -2.78
N ASP A 108 11.58 20.48 -3.05
CA ASP A 108 12.54 20.75 -4.12
C ASP A 108 13.97 20.28 -3.80
N ALA A 109 14.22 19.74 -2.61
CA ALA A 109 15.53 19.24 -2.21
C ALA A 109 15.75 17.75 -2.59
N GLN A 110 14.77 17.11 -3.21
CA GLN A 110 14.81 15.71 -3.65
C GLN A 110 14.30 15.61 -5.10
N PRO A 111 14.64 14.54 -5.83
CA PRO A 111 14.07 14.31 -7.14
C PRO A 111 12.54 14.19 -7.09
N THR A 112 11.87 14.65 -8.13
CA THR A 112 10.41 14.51 -8.26
C THR A 112 10.01 13.05 -8.45
N SER A 113 8.74 12.73 -8.21
CA SER A 113 8.19 11.39 -8.50
C SER A 113 8.43 10.98 -9.95
N ALA A 114 8.29 11.93 -10.88
CA ALA A 114 8.50 11.72 -12.29
C ALA A 114 9.99 11.45 -12.63
N GLU A 115 10.93 12.16 -12.02
CA GLU A 115 12.38 11.92 -12.20
C GLU A 115 12.78 10.52 -11.70
N VAL A 116 12.28 10.13 -10.52
CA VAL A 116 12.53 8.78 -9.97
C VAL A 116 11.93 7.72 -10.89
N THR A 117 10.70 7.92 -11.36
CA THR A 117 10.00 6.97 -12.23
C THR A 117 10.72 6.82 -13.58
N LEU A 118 11.16 7.92 -14.19
CA LEU A 118 11.91 7.92 -15.44
C LEU A 118 13.21 7.12 -15.29
N ALA A 119 13.97 7.40 -14.23
CA ALA A 119 15.22 6.70 -13.93
C ALA A 119 15.00 5.20 -13.64
N GLN A 120 13.92 4.86 -12.93
CA GLN A 120 13.60 3.46 -12.60
C GLN A 120 13.16 2.65 -13.83
N LEU A 121 12.31 3.22 -14.68
CA LEU A 121 11.79 2.52 -15.86
C LEU A 121 12.86 2.40 -16.95
N ASN A 122 13.68 3.44 -17.13
CA ASN A 122 14.76 3.49 -18.11
C ASN A 122 14.33 2.98 -19.50
N LEU A 123 13.13 3.37 -19.92
CA LEU A 123 12.54 2.94 -21.19
C LEU A 123 12.92 3.89 -22.32
N PRO A 124 13.34 3.39 -23.50
CA PRO A 124 13.62 4.24 -24.66
C PRO A 124 12.40 5.07 -25.06
N GLY A 125 12.60 6.39 -25.22
CA GLY A 125 11.57 7.31 -25.69
C GLY A 125 10.56 7.80 -24.63
N LEU A 126 10.66 7.32 -23.39
CA LEU A 126 9.91 7.88 -22.27
C LEU A 126 10.58 9.20 -21.82
N THR A 127 9.79 10.26 -21.66
CA THR A 127 10.29 11.57 -21.21
C THR A 127 9.74 11.96 -19.84
N LEU A 128 10.38 12.94 -19.19
CA LEU A 128 9.93 13.47 -17.91
C LEU A 128 8.51 14.06 -18.01
N ASP A 129 8.29 14.93 -19.00
CA ASP A 129 6.99 15.59 -19.24
C ASP A 129 5.83 14.59 -19.42
N GLN A 130 6.08 13.47 -20.09
CA GLN A 130 5.08 12.42 -20.28
C GLN A 130 4.65 11.79 -18.95
N ILE A 131 5.60 11.58 -18.04
CA ILE A 131 5.31 11.01 -16.72
C ILE A 131 4.60 12.05 -15.85
N GLU A 132 5.08 13.29 -15.83
CA GLU A 132 4.43 14.37 -15.07
C GLU A 132 2.96 14.56 -15.49
N GLU A 133 2.67 14.51 -16.80
CA GLU A 133 1.30 14.62 -17.29
C GLU A 133 0.44 13.42 -16.88
N ALA A 134 0.98 12.20 -16.99
CA ALA A 134 0.27 11.00 -16.56
C ALA A 134 -0.02 11.00 -15.04
N GLU A 135 0.93 11.47 -14.21
CA GLU A 135 0.74 11.62 -12.77
C GLU A 135 -0.36 12.66 -12.47
N ARG A 136 -0.33 13.80 -13.16
CA ARG A 136 -1.34 14.87 -13.02
C ARG A 136 -2.74 14.38 -13.38
N GLU A 137 -2.87 13.66 -14.49
CA GLU A 137 -4.13 13.07 -14.94
C GLU A 137 -4.64 12.01 -13.95
N SER A 138 -3.76 11.15 -13.43
CA SER A 138 -4.11 10.13 -12.45
C SER A 138 -4.68 10.72 -11.15
N LEU A 139 -4.10 11.82 -10.67
CA LEU A 139 -4.58 12.51 -9.47
C LEU A 139 -5.93 13.19 -9.69
N ARG A 140 -6.17 13.75 -10.88
CA ARG A 140 -7.47 14.36 -11.24
C ARG A 140 -8.61 13.35 -11.15
N LEU A 141 -8.39 12.14 -11.65
CA LEU A 141 -9.39 11.07 -11.67
C LEU A 141 -9.57 10.35 -10.33
N ARG A 142 -8.77 10.66 -9.30
CA ARG A 142 -8.76 9.92 -8.02
C ARG A 142 -9.91 10.30 -7.08
N TYR A 143 -10.55 11.45 -7.31
CA TYR A 143 -11.65 11.98 -6.49
C TYR A 143 -13.01 11.97 -7.21
N GLU A 144 -13.07 11.45 -8.44
CA GLU A 144 -14.30 11.18 -9.21
C GLU A 144 -14.72 9.71 -9.06
#